data_AF-A0A0F9IDI2-F1
#
_entry.id   AF-A0A0F9IDI2-F1
#
_cell.length_a   1.000
_cell.length_b   1.000
_cell.length_c   1.000
_cell.angle_alpha   90.00
_cell.angle_beta   90.00
_cell.angle_gamma   90.00
#
_symmetry.space_group_name_H-M   'P 1'
#
loop_
_entity.id
_entity.type
_entity.pdbx_description
1 polymer ?
#
loop_
_entity_poly.entity_id
_entity_poly.type
_entity_poly.pdbx_seq_one_letter_code
_entity_poly.pdbx_strand_id
1 'polypeptide(L)'
;MGLKGYVREPRADARARRNSTAIADQDPVYGAGGIFFDPGGDVDSDLLTVDVTGMPVLLWDESEDDFVFSHSLTIGVGLAGEDYSLTFDGEDADGILAWLEDEAQFSFSSGLLIAGYVFITNTNGLIVGHTAQIDFGATPELQVLGTATPDSSMGFARFENNASGPDVRFLKSRGSTIGTNTIVQDGDTLGRFRFQAADGVDFNTPAAEISAEVDGTPGAND
;
A
#
# COMPACT_ATOMS: atom_id res chain seq x y z
N MET A 1 -91.38 -30.74 33.45
CA MET A 1 -89.91 -30.74 33.54
C MET A 1 -89.38 -30.48 32.13
N GLY A 2 -88.67 -29.42 31.79
CA GLY A 2 -88.23 -28.23 32.51
C GLY A 2 -87.84 -27.16 31.47
N LEU A 3 -88.09 -25.90 31.81
CA LEU A 3 -87.62 -24.71 31.11
C LEU A 3 -86.12 -24.45 31.40
N LYS A 4 -85.39 -23.91 30.41
CA LYS A 4 -84.23 -22.99 30.48
C LYS A 4 -83.41 -23.16 29.20
N GLY A 5 -82.96 -22.16 28.45
CA GLY A 5 -82.86 -20.71 28.62
C GLY A 5 -81.82 -20.26 27.58
N TYR A 6 -82.05 -19.13 26.91
CA TYR A 6 -81.18 -18.60 25.85
C TYR A 6 -80.37 -17.43 26.43
N VAL A 7 -79.03 -17.42 26.36
CA VAL A 7 -78.18 -16.20 26.36
C VAL A 7 -76.87 -16.47 25.61
N ARG A 8 -76.49 -15.52 24.74
CA ARG A 8 -75.30 -15.47 23.88
C ARG A 8 -74.05 -15.03 24.67
N GLU A 9 -72.85 -15.42 24.20
CA GLU A 9 -71.67 -14.55 24.10
C GLU A 9 -70.71 -15.15 23.02
N PRO A 10 -70.14 -14.35 22.09
CA PRO A 10 -69.15 -14.82 21.13
C PRO A 10 -67.77 -14.87 21.81
N ARG A 11 -67.07 -16.01 21.77
CA ARG A 11 -65.66 -16.04 22.17
C ARG A 11 -64.78 -15.67 20.98
N ALA A 12 -64.21 -14.48 21.10
CA ALA A 12 -63.15 -13.96 20.27
C ALA A 12 -61.92 -14.89 20.25
N ASP A 13 -61.21 -14.81 19.12
CA ASP A 13 -59.78 -14.97 18.98
C ASP A 13 -59.14 -16.30 19.39
N ALA A 14 -59.05 -17.18 18.40
CA ALA A 14 -57.73 -17.69 18.04
C ALA A 14 -57.48 -17.34 16.58
N ARG A 15 -56.83 -16.19 16.33
CA ARG A 15 -55.96 -16.04 15.16
C ARG A 15 -54.97 -17.19 15.23
N ALA A 16 -55.30 -18.31 14.60
CA ALA A 16 -54.29 -19.28 14.21
C ALA A 16 -53.39 -18.53 13.24
N ARG A 17 -52.31 -17.98 13.78
CA ARG A 17 -51.10 -17.63 13.04
C ARG A 17 -50.69 -18.92 12.35
N ARG A 18 -51.20 -19.16 11.14
CA ARG A 18 -50.45 -19.90 10.12
C ARG A 18 -49.36 -18.91 9.75
N ASN A 19 -48.26 -18.90 10.50
CA ASN A 19 -47.14 -19.79 10.23
C ASN A 19 -46.88 -19.68 8.74
N SER A 20 -46.11 -18.65 8.37
CA SER A 20 -45.43 -18.56 7.10
C SER A 20 -44.52 -19.78 7.03
N THR A 21 -45.13 -20.92 6.73
CA THR A 21 -44.43 -22.19 6.55
C THR A 21 -43.55 -21.99 5.34
N ALA A 22 -42.25 -22.00 5.61
CA ALA A 22 -41.18 -22.40 4.71
C ALA A 22 -41.26 -21.82 3.30
N ILE A 23 -40.36 -20.89 3.01
CA ILE A 23 -39.75 -20.89 1.68
C ILE A 23 -39.19 -22.31 1.51
N ALA A 24 -39.91 -23.13 0.75
CA ALA A 24 -39.44 -24.44 0.37
C ALA A 24 -38.21 -24.24 -0.51
N ASP A 25 -37.16 -24.99 -0.18
CA ASP A 25 -36.04 -25.44 -0.99
C ASP A 25 -35.83 -24.80 -2.39
N GLN A 26 -34.68 -24.12 -2.56
CA GLN A 26 -34.00 -23.81 -3.83
C GLN A 26 -34.73 -22.99 -4.93
N ASP A 27 -35.65 -22.07 -4.63
CA ASP A 27 -36.01 -21.07 -5.64
C ASP A 27 -35.00 -19.91 -5.61
N PRO A 28 -34.05 -19.81 -6.54
CA PRO A 28 -33.14 -18.67 -6.57
C PRO A 28 -33.92 -17.38 -6.89
N VAL A 29 -33.56 -16.29 -6.21
CA VAL A 29 -34.11 -14.94 -6.41
C VAL A 29 -33.54 -14.34 -7.72
N TYR A 30 -33.70 -15.02 -8.85
CA TYR A 30 -33.35 -14.48 -10.18
C TYR A 30 -34.56 -13.73 -10.76
N GLY A 31 -34.81 -12.52 -10.27
CA GLY A 31 -35.53 -11.51 -11.04
C GLY A 31 -34.51 -10.63 -11.76
N ALA A 32 -34.81 -10.15 -12.97
CA ALA A 32 -33.93 -9.27 -13.76
C ALA A 32 -33.55 -7.92 -13.08
N GLY A 33 -34.01 -7.69 -11.84
CA GLY A 33 -33.69 -6.52 -11.02
C GLY A 33 -32.78 -6.79 -9.80
N GLY A 34 -32.25 -8.01 -9.65
CA GLY A 34 -31.40 -8.38 -8.52
C GLY A 34 -32.13 -8.37 -7.17
N ILE A 35 -31.36 -8.40 -6.09
CA ILE A 35 -31.86 -8.19 -4.71
C ILE A 35 -31.80 -6.69 -4.43
N PHE A 36 -32.95 -6.02 -4.47
CA PHE A 36 -33.05 -4.59 -4.17
C PHE A 36 -33.40 -4.40 -2.69
N PHE A 37 -32.48 -3.86 -1.90
CA PHE A 37 -32.70 -3.48 -0.51
C PHE A 37 -32.82 -1.96 -0.39
N ASP A 38 -33.97 -1.48 0.08
CA ASP A 38 -34.18 -0.07 0.44
C ASP A 38 -34.20 0.03 1.98
N PRO A 39 -33.09 0.43 2.63
CA PRO A 39 -33.03 0.54 4.09
C PRO A 39 -33.88 1.70 4.64
N GLY A 40 -34.44 2.56 3.78
CA GLY A 40 -35.14 3.75 4.22
C GLY A 40 -34.22 4.73 4.97
N GLY A 41 -34.60 5.15 6.17
CA GLY A 41 -33.91 6.18 6.96
C GLY A 41 -32.90 5.66 7.98
N ASP A 42 -32.37 4.45 7.79
CA ASP A 42 -31.45 3.81 8.75
C ASP A 42 -29.97 4.18 8.49
N VAL A 43 -29.17 4.18 9.56
CA VAL A 43 -27.78 4.66 9.58
C VAL A 43 -26.75 3.53 9.59
N ASP A 44 -27.16 2.27 9.84
CA ASP A 44 -26.26 1.11 9.97
C ASP A 44 -26.85 -0.25 9.53
N SER A 45 -27.81 -0.28 8.60
CA SER A 45 -28.33 -1.55 8.03
C SER A 45 -27.30 -2.27 7.13
N ASP A 46 -26.78 -3.42 7.57
CA ASP A 46 -25.96 -4.31 6.74
C ASP A 46 -26.79 -4.95 5.60
N LEU A 47 -26.30 -4.87 4.36
CA LEU A 47 -26.95 -5.47 3.19
C LEU A 47 -26.84 -7.02 3.19
N LEU A 48 -25.74 -7.57 3.72
CA LEU A 48 -25.46 -9.00 3.76
C LEU A 48 -24.41 -9.33 4.84
N THR A 49 -24.79 -10.19 5.80
CA THR A 49 -23.87 -10.77 6.79
C THR A 49 -23.92 -12.28 6.66
N VAL A 50 -22.77 -12.92 6.42
CA VAL A 50 -22.64 -14.38 6.28
C VAL A 50 -21.92 -14.94 7.50
N ASP A 51 -22.67 -15.21 8.57
CA ASP A 51 -22.16 -15.75 9.83
C ASP A 51 -22.27 -17.28 9.86
N VAL A 52 -21.40 -17.95 9.09
CA VAL A 52 -21.36 -19.42 8.99
C VAL A 52 -19.98 -19.96 9.35
N THR A 53 -19.92 -21.15 9.97
CA THR A 53 -18.65 -21.85 10.19
C THR A 53 -18.12 -22.42 8.87
N GLY A 54 -16.88 -22.11 8.47
CA GLY A 54 -16.24 -22.65 7.27
C GLY A 54 -15.54 -21.59 6.42
N MET A 55 -15.52 -21.80 5.09
CA MET A 55 -15.00 -20.85 4.09
C MET A 55 -16.19 -20.29 3.30
N PRO A 56 -16.91 -19.27 3.80
CA PRO A 56 -17.94 -18.60 3.01
C PRO A 56 -17.29 -17.98 1.77
N VAL A 57 -17.95 -18.13 0.61
CA VAL A 57 -17.49 -17.56 -0.66
C VAL A 57 -18.62 -16.71 -1.24
N LEU A 58 -18.27 -15.51 -1.69
CA LEU A 58 -19.11 -14.71 -2.57
C LEU A 58 -18.60 -14.92 -3.99
N LEU A 59 -19.42 -15.50 -4.87
CA LEU A 59 -19.08 -15.76 -6.26
C LEU A 59 -19.71 -14.69 -7.15
N TRP A 60 -18.91 -14.15 -8.07
CA TRP A 60 -19.37 -13.34 -9.19
C TRP A 60 -19.11 -14.14 -10.47
N ASP A 61 -20.17 -14.54 -11.17
CA ASP A 61 -20.14 -15.49 -12.31
C ASP A 61 -20.68 -14.84 -13.59
N GLU A 62 -20.48 -13.53 -13.74
CA GLU A 62 -20.85 -12.83 -14.97
C GLU A 62 -19.58 -12.57 -15.78
N SER A 63 -19.56 -12.99 -17.05
CA SER A 63 -18.40 -12.82 -17.94
C SER A 63 -18.21 -11.38 -18.44
N GLU A 64 -19.16 -10.50 -18.18
CA GLU A 64 -19.23 -9.15 -18.75
C GLU A 64 -19.07 -8.00 -17.74
N ASP A 65 -19.16 -8.26 -16.43
CA ASP A 65 -19.24 -7.20 -15.40
C ASP A 65 -18.12 -7.30 -14.34
N ASP A 66 -17.68 -6.13 -13.85
CA ASP A 66 -16.69 -5.99 -12.78
C ASP A 66 -17.32 -6.11 -11.39
N PHE A 67 -16.60 -6.70 -10.43
CA PHE A 67 -16.96 -6.61 -9.01
C PHE A 67 -16.45 -5.28 -8.41
N VAL A 68 -17.34 -4.30 -8.23
CA VAL A 68 -16.97 -2.90 -7.92
C VAL A 68 -17.33 -2.47 -6.49
N PHE A 69 -16.34 -1.92 -5.77
CA PHE A 69 -16.55 -1.15 -4.53
C PHE A 69 -16.45 0.35 -4.82
N SER A 70 -17.51 1.13 -4.54
CA SER A 70 -17.51 2.58 -4.82
C SER A 70 -16.71 3.44 -3.83
N HIS A 71 -16.22 2.86 -2.73
CA HIS A 71 -15.47 3.59 -1.70
C HIS A 71 -14.17 2.87 -1.33
N SER A 72 -14.25 1.81 -0.52
CA SER A 72 -13.09 1.09 -0.02
C SER A 72 -13.39 -0.40 0.13
N LEU A 73 -12.33 -1.20 0.02
CA LEU A 73 -12.29 -2.60 0.43
C LEU A 73 -11.38 -2.69 1.66
N THR A 74 -11.90 -3.24 2.75
CA THR A 74 -11.09 -3.59 3.94
C THR A 74 -10.85 -5.09 3.92
N ILE A 75 -9.59 -5.50 4.00
CA ILE A 75 -9.19 -6.91 4.08
C ILE A 75 -8.59 -7.15 5.46
N GLY A 76 -9.07 -8.17 6.16
CA GLY A 76 -8.58 -8.56 7.47
C GLY A 76 -9.28 -7.89 8.65
N VAL A 77 -8.87 -8.29 9.86
CA VAL A 77 -9.48 -7.90 11.14
C VAL A 77 -8.48 -7.27 12.13
N GLY A 78 -7.21 -7.09 11.71
CA GLY A 78 -6.17 -6.46 12.53
C GLY A 78 -5.70 -7.29 13.73
N LEU A 79 -5.74 -8.62 13.62
CA LEU A 79 -5.15 -9.51 14.62
C LEU A 79 -3.64 -9.60 14.44
N ALA A 80 -2.90 -9.51 15.56
CA ALA A 80 -1.45 -9.59 15.56
C ALA A 80 -0.95 -10.96 15.08
N GLY A 81 0.04 -10.95 14.18
CA GLY A 81 0.67 -12.16 13.63
C GLY A 81 -0.16 -12.87 12.55
N GLU A 82 -1.18 -12.21 12.01
CA GLU A 82 -1.94 -12.68 10.84
C GLU A 82 -1.65 -11.77 9.65
N ASP A 83 -1.14 -12.34 8.56
CA ASP A 83 -0.94 -11.65 7.30
C ASP A 83 -2.18 -11.72 6.43
N TYR A 84 -2.46 -10.64 5.70
CA TYR A 84 -3.63 -10.58 4.83
C TYR A 84 -3.19 -10.40 3.40
N SER A 85 -3.69 -11.23 2.50
CA SER A 85 -3.30 -11.23 1.09
C SER A 85 -4.47 -10.98 0.15
N LEU A 86 -4.16 -10.30 -0.95
CA LEU A 86 -4.93 -10.33 -2.18
C LEU A 86 -4.16 -11.21 -3.18
N THR A 87 -4.79 -12.30 -3.60
CA THR A 87 -4.24 -13.22 -4.59
C THR A 87 -4.84 -12.91 -5.97
N PHE A 88 -3.96 -12.75 -6.95
CA PHE A 88 -4.27 -12.67 -8.36
C PHE A 88 -3.96 -14.05 -8.96
N ASP A 89 -4.99 -14.87 -9.12
CA ASP A 89 -4.89 -16.24 -9.66
C ASP A 89 -4.50 -16.18 -11.15
N GLY A 90 -3.26 -16.56 -11.46
CA GLY A 90 -2.69 -16.48 -12.79
C GLY A 90 -2.59 -17.85 -13.44
N GLU A 91 -2.54 -17.91 -14.77
CA GLU A 91 -2.42 -19.19 -15.51
C GLU A 91 -1.14 -19.96 -15.11
N ASP A 92 0.00 -19.28 -15.07
CA ASP A 92 1.31 -19.88 -14.84
C ASP A 92 1.84 -19.66 -13.41
N ALA A 93 1.41 -18.59 -12.75
CA ALA A 93 1.76 -18.26 -11.38
C ALA A 93 0.84 -17.17 -10.81
N ASP A 94 0.57 -17.26 -9.52
CA ASP A 94 -0.22 -16.25 -8.82
C ASP A 94 0.61 -15.04 -8.43
N GLY A 95 0.00 -13.86 -8.56
CA GLY A 95 0.48 -12.64 -7.93
C GLY A 95 -0.08 -12.52 -6.53
N ILE A 96 0.73 -12.15 -5.54
CA ILE A 96 0.27 -11.92 -4.17
C ILE A 96 0.73 -10.53 -3.74
N LEU A 97 -0.23 -9.72 -3.29
CA LEU A 97 0.00 -8.54 -2.49
C LEU A 97 -0.39 -8.88 -1.05
N ALA A 98 0.56 -8.82 -0.12
CA ALA A 98 0.30 -9.09 1.29
C ALA A 98 0.58 -7.88 2.18
N TRP A 99 -0.34 -7.60 3.10
CA TRP A 99 -0.12 -6.75 4.26
C TRP A 99 0.48 -7.61 5.36
N LEU A 100 1.73 -7.31 5.72
CA LEU A 100 2.46 -7.93 6.81
C LEU A 100 2.28 -7.06 8.05
N GLU A 101 1.36 -7.46 8.93
CA GLU A 101 0.83 -6.57 9.97
C GLU A 101 1.88 -6.24 11.03
N ASP A 102 2.67 -7.23 11.45
CA ASP A 102 3.71 -7.05 12.46
C ASP A 102 4.97 -6.39 11.91
N GLU A 103 5.30 -6.57 10.62
CA GLU A 103 6.36 -5.80 9.95
C GLU A 103 5.92 -4.41 9.47
N ALA A 104 4.64 -4.10 9.53
CA ALA A 104 4.04 -2.85 9.07
C ALA A 104 4.41 -2.49 7.61
N GLN A 105 4.41 -3.48 6.72
CA GLN A 105 4.81 -3.31 5.33
C GLN A 105 3.93 -4.10 4.35
N PHE A 106 3.94 -3.65 3.09
CA PHE A 106 3.41 -4.45 1.98
C PHE A 106 4.52 -5.28 1.36
N SER A 107 4.22 -6.53 1.04
CA SER A 107 5.07 -7.39 0.22
C SER A 107 4.39 -7.74 -1.10
N PHE A 108 5.21 -7.87 -2.14
CA PHE A 108 4.79 -8.32 -3.46
C PHE A 108 5.52 -9.63 -3.75
N SER A 109 4.81 -10.68 -4.16
CA SER A 109 5.44 -11.96 -4.52
C SER A 109 6.31 -11.89 -5.79
N SER A 110 6.30 -10.76 -6.49
CA SER A 110 7.00 -10.52 -7.75
C SER A 110 7.36 -9.04 -7.91
N GLY A 111 8.03 -8.70 -9.02
CA GLY A 111 8.46 -7.33 -9.28
C GLY A 111 7.31 -6.33 -9.35
N LEU A 112 7.55 -5.11 -8.85
CA LEU A 112 6.63 -3.98 -8.95
C LEU A 112 7.00 -3.10 -10.15
N LEU A 113 6.11 -3.01 -11.14
CA LEU A 113 6.26 -2.10 -12.29
C LEU A 113 5.48 -0.80 -12.05
N ILE A 114 6.17 0.33 -12.01
CA ILE A 114 5.56 1.67 -11.86
C ILE A 114 5.85 2.46 -13.14
N ALA A 115 4.80 2.73 -13.93
CA ALA A 115 4.94 3.48 -15.17
C ALA A 115 5.16 5.00 -14.96
N GLY A 116 4.91 5.48 -13.75
CA GLY A 116 5.04 6.89 -13.36
C GLY A 116 6.21 7.15 -12.41
N TYR A 117 6.09 8.22 -11.64
CA TYR A 117 7.08 8.59 -10.64
C TYR A 117 6.86 7.86 -9.31
N VAL A 118 7.98 7.51 -8.66
CA VAL A 118 7.98 7.13 -7.24
C VAL A 118 8.39 8.36 -6.45
N PHE A 119 7.52 8.81 -5.55
CA PHE A 119 7.83 9.89 -4.62
C PHE A 119 8.23 9.28 -3.28
N ILE A 120 9.49 9.49 -2.92
CA ILE A 120 10.03 9.19 -1.59
C ILE A 120 10.20 10.55 -0.91
N THR A 121 9.38 10.86 0.10
CA THR A 121 9.42 12.15 0.79
C THR A 121 10.62 12.21 1.74
N ASN A 122 10.91 13.40 2.30
CA ASN A 122 11.95 13.51 3.33
C ASN A 122 11.65 12.60 4.54
N THR A 123 12.69 12.28 5.30
CA THR A 123 12.66 11.44 6.52
C THR A 123 12.69 9.93 6.27
N ASN A 124 12.23 9.43 5.12
CA ASN A 124 12.32 8.01 4.77
C ASN A 124 13.11 7.88 3.46
N GLY A 125 14.21 7.11 3.47
CA GLY A 125 15.07 6.93 2.29
C GLY A 125 14.75 5.70 1.43
N LEU A 126 15.41 5.58 0.28
CA LEU A 126 15.54 4.32 -0.46
C LEU A 126 16.73 3.53 0.10
N ILE A 127 16.44 2.40 0.73
CA ILE A 127 17.44 1.49 1.30
C ILE A 127 17.42 0.18 0.52
N VAL A 128 18.58 -0.24 0.03
CA VAL A 128 18.76 -1.54 -0.63
C VAL A 128 19.61 -2.43 0.27
N GLY A 129 19.11 -3.64 0.57
CA GLY A 129 19.85 -4.68 1.30
C GLY A 129 19.85 -4.55 2.83
N HIS A 130 19.03 -3.67 3.40
CA HIS A 130 18.87 -3.51 4.85
C HIS A 130 17.45 -3.05 5.21
N THR A 131 17.07 -3.12 6.49
CA THR A 131 15.73 -2.74 6.99
C THR A 131 15.66 -1.32 7.58
N ALA A 132 16.80 -0.65 7.72
CA ALA A 132 16.93 0.69 8.28
C ALA A 132 18.14 1.45 7.68
N GLN A 133 18.13 2.79 7.71
CA GLN A 133 19.31 3.57 7.35
C GLN A 133 20.40 3.42 8.42
N ILE A 134 21.66 3.42 7.98
CA ILE A 134 22.82 3.49 8.86
C ILE A 134 23.34 4.93 8.89
N ASP A 135 23.74 5.40 10.06
CA ASP A 135 24.43 6.68 10.23
C ASP A 135 25.95 6.47 10.09
N PHE A 136 26.54 7.13 9.09
CA PHE A 136 27.98 7.20 8.90
C PHE A 136 28.46 8.65 8.91
N GLY A 137 28.07 9.40 9.95
CA GLY A 137 28.31 10.86 10.06
C GLY A 137 27.26 11.71 9.36
N ALA A 138 26.32 11.05 8.71
CA ALA A 138 25.09 11.52 8.11
C ALA A 138 24.22 10.28 7.83
N THR A 139 22.93 10.50 7.62
CA THR A 139 21.98 9.47 7.21
C THR A 139 21.48 9.74 5.78
N PRO A 140 22.26 9.44 4.72
CA PRO A 140 21.83 9.65 3.35
C PRO A 140 20.54 8.89 3.05
N GLU A 141 19.63 9.53 2.32
CA GLU A 141 18.36 8.93 1.93
C GLU A 141 18.52 7.79 0.93
N LEU A 142 19.58 7.76 0.12
CA LEU A 142 19.91 6.61 -0.72
C LEU A 142 21.04 5.81 -0.08
N GLN A 143 20.78 4.54 0.26
CA GLN A 143 21.81 3.62 0.77
C GLN A 143 21.75 2.29 0.01
N VAL A 144 22.93 1.81 -0.42
CA VAL A 144 23.12 0.47 -1.01
C VAL A 144 24.05 -0.29 -0.07
N LEU A 145 23.49 -1.26 0.65
CA LEU A 145 24.16 -1.97 1.73
C LEU A 145 24.19 -3.46 1.40
N GLY A 146 25.35 -4.08 1.59
CA GLY A 146 25.57 -5.47 1.26
C GLY A 146 26.79 -6.03 1.97
N THR A 147 26.97 -7.34 1.87
CA THR A 147 28.10 -8.05 2.49
C THR A 147 29.12 -8.57 1.47
N ALA A 148 28.85 -8.38 0.18
CA ALA A 148 29.75 -8.67 -0.93
C ALA A 148 29.83 -7.46 -1.89
N THR A 149 30.70 -7.54 -2.88
CA THR A 149 30.82 -6.45 -3.86
C THR A 149 29.53 -6.24 -4.68
N PRO A 150 28.84 -7.28 -5.20
CA PRO A 150 27.67 -7.07 -6.06
C PRO A 150 26.47 -6.40 -5.38
N ASP A 151 26.26 -6.67 -4.08
CA ASP A 151 25.15 -6.13 -3.27
C ASP A 151 25.52 -4.84 -2.53
N SER A 152 26.77 -4.38 -2.61
CA SER A 152 27.24 -3.10 -2.02
C SER A 152 27.81 -2.11 -3.05
N SER A 153 27.55 -2.32 -4.35
CA SER A 153 28.05 -1.46 -5.43
C SER A 153 26.92 -0.76 -6.19
N MET A 154 27.23 0.43 -6.70
CA MET A 154 26.38 1.14 -7.67
C MET A 154 26.98 1.02 -9.07
N GLY A 155 26.15 0.69 -10.07
CA GLY A 155 26.55 0.63 -11.47
C GLY A 155 25.88 1.72 -12.31
N PHE A 156 26.65 2.43 -13.12
CA PHE A 156 26.14 3.43 -14.07
C PHE A 156 26.62 3.04 -15.48
N ALA A 157 25.68 2.75 -16.38
CA ALA A 157 26.00 2.30 -17.73
C ALA A 157 25.04 2.90 -18.76
N ARG A 158 25.55 3.10 -19.98
CA ARG A 158 24.76 3.54 -21.14
C ARG A 158 25.08 2.68 -22.34
N PHE A 159 24.06 2.09 -22.96
CA PHE A 159 24.18 1.24 -24.14
C PHE A 159 23.56 1.92 -25.36
N GLU A 160 24.32 2.83 -25.97
CA GLU A 160 23.86 3.62 -27.11
C GLU A 160 24.98 3.80 -28.14
N ASN A 161 24.64 3.83 -29.42
CA ASN A 161 25.61 4.05 -30.50
C ASN A 161 25.87 5.56 -30.73
N ASN A 162 26.37 6.26 -29.72
CA ASN A 162 26.77 7.67 -29.79
C ASN A 162 27.92 8.03 -28.82
N ALA A 163 28.35 9.29 -28.83
CA ALA A 163 29.54 9.75 -28.11
C ALA A 163 29.33 10.05 -26.61
N SER A 164 28.11 9.95 -26.09
CA SER A 164 27.79 10.37 -24.73
C SER A 164 27.85 9.21 -23.73
N GLY A 165 28.26 9.48 -22.48
CA GLY A 165 28.33 8.50 -21.38
C GLY A 165 27.31 8.74 -20.26
N PRO A 166 27.27 7.86 -19.24
CA PRO A 166 26.54 8.10 -17.99
C PRO A 166 27.30 9.09 -17.07
N ASP A 167 26.62 9.70 -16.11
CA ASP A 167 27.22 10.66 -15.18
C ASP A 167 26.56 10.70 -13.78
N VAL A 168 27.34 11.17 -12.81
CA VAL A 168 26.88 11.52 -11.46
C VAL A 168 27.00 13.04 -11.33
N ARG A 169 25.87 13.72 -11.09
CA ARG A 169 25.82 15.19 -11.00
C ARG A 169 25.50 15.65 -9.59
N PHE A 170 26.34 16.52 -9.06
CA PHE A 170 26.03 17.32 -7.88
C PHE A 170 25.59 18.71 -8.31
N LEU A 171 24.57 19.25 -7.65
CA LEU A 171 24.11 20.62 -7.84
C LEU A 171 24.08 21.31 -6.49
N LYS A 172 24.73 22.46 -6.40
CA LYS A 172 24.65 23.34 -5.24
C LYS A 172 23.98 24.63 -5.63
N SER A 173 22.94 25.00 -4.90
CA SER A 173 22.42 26.36 -4.84
C SER A 173 22.53 26.89 -3.41
N ARG A 174 22.56 28.21 -3.25
CA ARG A 174 22.45 28.84 -1.94
C ARG A 174 21.04 29.16 -1.51
N GLY A 175 20.04 28.86 -2.36
CA GLY A 175 18.64 29.02 -1.99
C GLY A 175 18.24 27.99 -0.94
N SER A 176 17.40 28.38 0.01
CA SER A 176 16.87 27.50 1.06
C SER A 176 15.60 26.74 0.63
N THR A 177 15.12 26.98 -0.59
CA THR A 177 13.94 26.32 -1.16
C THR A 177 14.37 25.45 -2.35
N ILE A 178 13.98 24.18 -2.34
CA ILE A 178 14.31 23.23 -3.41
C ILE A 178 13.82 23.78 -4.76
N GLY A 179 14.70 23.75 -5.76
CA GLY A 179 14.43 24.26 -7.11
C GLY A 179 14.73 25.76 -7.32
N THR A 180 15.11 26.51 -6.28
CA THR A 180 15.54 27.91 -6.45
C THR A 180 16.99 27.99 -6.96
N ASN A 181 17.25 28.97 -7.83
CA ASN A 181 18.57 29.21 -8.42
C ASN A 181 19.23 30.46 -7.80
N THR A 182 19.82 30.29 -6.63
CA THR A 182 20.69 31.31 -6.00
C THR A 182 22.16 30.98 -6.25
N ILE A 183 22.92 31.97 -6.70
CA ILE A 183 24.34 31.86 -7.05
C ILE A 183 25.19 31.36 -5.87
N VAL A 184 26.18 30.52 -6.18
CA VAL A 184 27.23 30.06 -5.26
C VAL A 184 28.30 31.15 -5.06
N GLN A 185 29.11 31.02 -4.02
CA GLN A 185 30.20 31.97 -3.69
C GLN A 185 31.53 31.25 -3.49
N ASP A 186 32.60 32.04 -3.46
CA ASP A 186 33.95 31.60 -3.08
C ASP A 186 33.92 30.71 -1.82
N GLY A 187 34.56 29.55 -1.91
CA GLY A 187 34.62 28.55 -0.84
C GLY A 187 33.37 27.66 -0.69
N ASP A 188 32.32 27.82 -1.51
CA ASP A 188 31.19 26.90 -1.49
C ASP A 188 31.61 25.51 -2.01
N THR A 189 31.39 24.45 -1.22
CA THR A 189 31.51 23.07 -1.71
C THR A 189 30.34 22.74 -2.64
N LEU A 190 30.66 22.24 -3.84
CA LEU A 190 29.68 21.78 -4.84
C LEU A 190 29.27 20.32 -4.65
N GLY A 191 30.22 19.46 -4.27
CA GLY A 191 30.02 18.02 -4.08
C GLY A 191 31.26 17.33 -3.51
N ARG A 192 31.08 16.12 -2.98
CA ARG A 192 32.14 15.34 -2.32
C ARG A 192 31.95 13.84 -2.54
N PHE A 193 33.05 13.13 -2.72
CA PHE A 193 33.15 11.68 -2.52
C PHE A 193 33.95 11.44 -1.25
N ARG A 194 33.34 10.77 -0.27
CA ARG A 194 33.95 10.51 1.05
C ARG A 194 34.24 9.03 1.21
N PHE A 195 35.40 8.74 1.78
CA PHE A 195 35.82 7.40 2.19
C PHE A 195 35.88 7.39 3.71
N GLN A 196 35.04 6.57 4.33
CA GLN A 196 34.89 6.52 5.79
C GLN A 196 35.17 5.11 6.30
N ALA A 197 35.58 5.01 7.55
CA ALA A 197 35.90 3.76 8.21
C ALA A 197 35.08 3.64 9.50
N ALA A 198 34.72 2.40 9.85
CA ALA A 198 34.28 2.06 11.19
C ALA A 198 35.50 2.09 12.13
N ASP A 199 35.44 2.86 13.21
CA ASP A 199 36.54 2.96 14.19
C ASP A 199 36.35 2.04 15.42
N GLY A 200 35.23 1.33 15.46
CA GLY A 200 34.83 0.46 16.58
C GLY A 200 33.88 1.12 17.59
N VAL A 201 33.59 2.42 17.42
CA VAL A 201 32.56 3.17 18.16
C VAL A 201 31.46 3.62 17.20
N ASP A 202 31.84 4.22 16.08
CA ASP A 202 30.93 4.67 15.02
C ASP A 202 31.51 4.50 13.61
N PHE A 203 30.77 4.97 12.60
CA PHE A 203 31.15 4.95 11.18
C PHE A 203 31.58 6.34 10.66
N ASN A 204 31.80 7.31 11.56
CA ASN A 204 32.03 8.71 11.25
C ASN A 204 33.53 9.08 11.23
N THR A 205 34.41 8.11 11.01
CA THR A 205 35.84 8.39 10.85
C THR A 205 36.19 8.61 9.36
N PRO A 206 36.46 9.85 8.91
CA PRO A 206 36.86 10.11 7.53
C PRO A 206 38.30 9.67 7.29
N ALA A 207 38.50 8.79 6.30
CA ALA A 207 39.82 8.33 5.86
C ALA A 207 40.36 9.18 4.71
N ALA A 208 39.51 9.54 3.74
CA ALA A 208 39.85 10.38 2.61
C ALA A 208 38.61 11.08 2.03
N GLU A 209 38.81 12.18 1.30
CA GLU A 209 37.74 12.90 0.59
C GLU A 209 38.28 13.43 -0.75
N ILE A 210 37.44 13.37 -1.78
CA ILE A 210 37.61 14.12 -3.04
C ILE A 210 36.47 15.11 -3.11
N SER A 211 36.77 16.41 -3.20
CA SER A 211 35.77 17.47 -3.21
C SER A 211 35.95 18.42 -4.40
N ALA A 212 34.85 19.06 -4.80
CA ALA A 212 34.85 20.20 -5.71
C ALA A 212 34.31 21.42 -4.98
N GLU A 213 34.98 22.55 -5.14
CA GLU A 213 34.64 23.82 -4.49
C GLU A 213 34.74 24.98 -5.49
N VAL A 214 34.01 26.04 -5.20
CA VAL A 214 34.08 27.29 -5.97
C VAL A 214 35.34 28.05 -5.55
N ASP A 215 36.19 28.36 -6.53
CA ASP A 215 37.38 29.18 -6.35
C ASP A 215 37.19 30.52 -7.08
N GLY A 216 36.97 31.59 -6.32
CA GLY A 216 36.72 32.93 -6.80
C GLY A 216 35.27 33.39 -6.63
N THR A 217 34.90 34.49 -7.29
CA THR A 217 33.55 35.09 -7.19
C THR A 217 32.77 34.82 -8.47
N PRO A 218 31.87 33.83 -8.52
CA PRO A 218 31.08 33.55 -9.71
C PRO A 218 30.14 34.69 -10.05
N GLY A 219 30.07 35.01 -11.33
CA GLY A 219 29.05 35.84 -11.96
C GLY A 219 27.93 35.00 -12.59
N ALA A 220 26.93 35.69 -13.14
CA ALA A 220 25.84 35.03 -13.84
C ALA A 220 26.32 34.47 -15.19
N ASN A 221 26.19 33.15 -15.38
CA ASN A 221 26.61 32.39 -16.57
C ASN A 221 28.13 32.24 -16.75
N ASP A 222 28.87 32.17 -15.64
CA ASP A 222 30.30 31.85 -15.62
C ASP A 222 30.57 30.34 -15.54
#